data_AF-A0A367WC70-F1
#
_entry.id   AF-A0A367WC70-F1
#
_cell.length_a   1.000
_cell.length_b   1.000
_cell.length_c   1.000
_cell.angle_alpha   90.00
_cell.angle_beta   90.00
_cell.angle_gamma   90.00
#
_symmetry.space_group_name_H-M   'P 1'
#
loop_
_entity.id
_entity.type
_entity.pdbx_description
1 polymer ?
#
loop_
_entity_poly.entity_id
_entity_poly.type
_entity_poly.pdbx_seq_one_letter_code
_entity_poly.pdbx_strand_id
1 'polypeptide(L)'
;MSNASIDEIQQLIQKLSGELGEMSEAASRHIDDLHVAVNNVASHVLAIEAILALVAQKVEIDDAAAIEWIRDKTAAYSEDSSEGSAAEGIAQSLLGKEV
;
A
#
# COMPACT_ATOMS: atom_id res chain seq x y z
N MET A 1 51.47 -13.44 -21.04
CA MET A 1 50.01 -13.50 -21.25
C MET A 1 49.21 -13.56 -19.93
N SER A 2 49.76 -13.14 -18.78
CA SER A 2 49.04 -13.20 -17.48
C SER A 2 48.37 -11.90 -17.04
N ASN A 3 48.78 -10.74 -17.56
CA ASN A 3 48.26 -9.43 -17.09
C ASN A 3 46.95 -9.01 -17.78
N ALA A 4 46.75 -9.35 -19.06
CA ALA A 4 45.55 -8.96 -19.80
C ALA A 4 44.25 -9.48 -19.18
N SER A 5 44.27 -10.72 -18.66
CA SER A 5 43.12 -11.32 -17.97
C SER A 5 42.86 -10.71 -16.59
N ILE A 6 43.90 -10.25 -15.90
CA ILE A 6 43.75 -9.57 -14.59
C ILE A 6 43.17 -8.17 -14.80
N ASP A 7 43.62 -7.46 -15.83
CA ASP A 7 43.09 -6.14 -16.19
C ASP A 7 41.61 -6.22 -16.62
N GLU A 8 41.21 -7.24 -17.38
CA GLU A 8 39.80 -7.49 -17.71
C GLU A 8 38.95 -7.75 -16.47
N ILE A 9 39.42 -8.57 -15.52
CA ILE A 9 38.70 -8.82 -14.27
C ILE A 9 38.55 -7.54 -13.45
N GLN A 10 39.59 -6.70 -13.39
CA GLN A 10 39.51 -5.41 -12.70
C GLN A 10 38.49 -4.47 -13.35
N GLN A 11 38.44 -4.41 -14.68
CA GLN A 11 37.44 -3.62 -15.40
C GLN A 11 36.01 -4.12 -15.14
N LEU A 12 35.81 -5.44 -15.13
CA LEU A 12 34.51 -6.04 -14.83
C LEU A 12 34.07 -5.73 -13.39
N ILE A 13 34.97 -5.78 -12.41
CA ILE A 13 34.67 -5.43 -11.02
C ILE A 13 34.32 -3.94 -10.88
N GLN A 14 35.08 -3.06 -11.54
CA GLN A 14 34.78 -1.62 -11.53
C GLN A 14 33.42 -1.32 -12.17
N LYS A 15 33.12 -1.97 -13.29
CA LYS A 15 31.82 -1.86 -13.95
C LYS A 15 30.68 -2.35 -13.06
N LEU A 16 30.82 -3.54 -12.47
CA LEU A 16 29.82 -4.10 -11.55
C LEU A 16 29.60 -3.19 -10.33
N SER A 17 30.67 -2.64 -9.77
CA SER A 17 30.58 -1.69 -8.66
C SER A 17 29.85 -0.41 -9.06
N GLY A 18 30.04 0.08 -10.29
CA GLY A 18 29.31 1.22 -10.84
C GLY A 18 27.83 0.91 -10.99
N GLU A 19 27.49 -0.20 -11.66
CA GLU A 19 26.10 -0.64 -11.88
C GLU A 19 25.36 -0.88 -10.55
N LEU A 20 26.02 -1.46 -9.54
CA LEU A 20 25.46 -1.62 -8.19
C LEU A 20 25.21 -0.27 -7.50
N GLY A 21 26.10 0.71 -7.69
CA GLY A 21 25.93 2.07 -7.18
C GLY A 21 24.70 2.75 -7.79
N GLU A 22 24.57 2.69 -9.12
CA GLU A 22 23.42 3.25 -9.84
C GLU A 22 22.10 2.56 -9.44
N MET A 23 22.11 1.23 -9.30
CA MET A 23 20.94 0.48 -8.84
C MET A 23 20.53 0.85 -7.42
N SER A 24 21.50 1.02 -6.51
CA SER A 24 21.25 1.47 -5.14
C SER A 24 20.60 2.85 -5.11
N GLU A 25 21.09 3.78 -5.93
CA GLU A 25 20.54 5.13 -6.01
C GLU A 25 19.12 5.15 -6.61
N ALA A 26 18.89 4.33 -7.66
CA ALA A 26 17.57 4.17 -8.25
C ALA A 26 16.57 3.57 -7.25
N ALA A 27 16.99 2.57 -6.47
CA ALA A 27 16.16 1.99 -5.41
C ALA A 27 15.82 3.01 -4.32
N SER A 28 16.80 3.83 -3.90
CA SER A 28 16.56 4.90 -2.92
C SER A 28 15.52 5.91 -3.41
N ARG A 29 15.65 6.39 -4.65
CA ARG A 29 14.67 7.32 -5.25
C ARG A 29 13.29 6.68 -5.34
N HIS A 30 13.23 5.40 -5.71
CA HIS A 30 11.95 4.70 -5.78
C HIS A 30 11.27 4.56 -4.42
N ILE A 31 12.03 4.33 -3.35
CA ILE A 31 11.49 4.29 -1.98
C ILE A 31 10.94 5.65 -1.56
N ASP A 32 11.64 6.74 -1.88
CA ASP A 32 11.17 8.09 -1.60
C ASP A 32 9.86 8.40 -2.35
N ASP A 33 9.78 8.05 -3.63
CA ASP A 33 8.57 8.21 -4.43
C ASP A 33 7.39 7.38 -3.87
N LEU A 34 7.65 6.14 -3.45
CA LEU A 34 6.64 5.29 -2.80
C LEU A 34 6.15 5.91 -1.49
N HIS A 35 7.05 6.47 -0.68
CA HIS A 35 6.68 7.12 0.57
C HIS A 35 5.77 8.33 0.33
N VAL A 36 6.07 9.17 -0.67
CA VAL A 36 5.21 10.29 -1.07
C VAL A 36 3.84 9.80 -1.56
N ALA A 37 3.82 8.75 -2.39
CA ALA A 37 2.57 8.18 -2.90
C ALA A 37 1.68 7.62 -1.76
N VAL A 38 2.27 6.87 -0.83
CA VAL A 38 1.55 6.34 0.35
C VAL A 38 1.00 7.47 1.21
N ASN A 39 1.78 8.52 1.46
CA ASN A 39 1.31 9.68 2.23
C ASN A 39 0.14 10.41 1.55
N ASN A 40 0.16 10.52 0.22
CA ASN A 40 -0.95 11.10 -0.54
C ASN A 40 -2.21 10.23 -0.47
N VAL A 41 -2.08 8.90 -0.58
CA VAL A 41 -3.21 7.97 -0.42
C VAL A 41 -3.80 8.09 0.99
N ALA A 42 -2.96 8.08 2.03
CA ALA A 42 -3.41 8.24 3.41
C ALA A 42 -4.15 9.57 3.61
N SER A 43 -3.63 10.67 3.06
CA SER A 43 -4.26 12.00 3.13
C SER A 43 -5.65 12.01 2.46
N HIS A 44 -5.79 11.38 1.29
CA HIS A 44 -7.09 11.26 0.62
C HIS A 44 -8.07 10.38 1.40
N VAL A 45 -7.62 9.26 1.98
CA VAL A 45 -8.45 8.39 2.80
C VAL A 45 -9.00 9.16 4.01
N LEU A 46 -8.15 9.92 4.72
CA LEU A 46 -8.57 10.76 5.85
C LEU A 46 -9.59 11.84 5.44
N ALA A 47 -9.38 12.46 4.27
CA ALA A 47 -10.32 13.45 3.75
C ALA A 47 -11.69 12.82 3.41
N ILE A 48 -11.69 11.64 2.79
CA ILE A 48 -12.92 10.89 2.49
C ILE A 48 -13.64 10.49 3.77
N GLU A 49 -12.91 9.97 4.77
CA GLU A 49 -13.45 9.60 6.08
C GLU A 49 -14.15 10.79 6.75
N ALA A 50 -13.50 11.96 6.79
CA ALA A 50 -14.09 13.17 7.37
C ALA A 50 -15.39 13.60 6.65
N ILE A 51 -15.41 13.51 5.32
CA ILE A 51 -16.62 13.82 4.52
C ILE A 51 -17.73 12.82 4.82
N LEU A 52 -17.42 11.52 4.81
CA LEU A 52 -18.40 10.46 5.05
C LEU A 52 -18.98 10.54 6.46
N ALA A 53 -18.17 10.86 7.47
CA ALA A 53 -18.64 11.07 8.84
C ALA A 53 -19.67 12.21 8.94
N LEU A 54 -19.48 13.30 8.19
CA LEU A 54 -20.44 14.40 8.13
C LEU A 54 -21.71 14.05 7.34
N VAL A 55 -21.60 13.21 6.30
CA VAL A 55 -22.74 12.70 5.54
C VAL A 55 -23.58 11.74 6.38
N ALA A 56 -22.95 10.82 7.11
CA ALA A 56 -23.62 9.84 7.97
C ALA A 56 -24.47 10.51 9.08
N GLN A 57 -24.10 11.72 9.53
CA GLN A 57 -24.93 12.48 10.47
C GLN A 57 -26.27 12.96 9.90
N LYS A 58 -26.43 12.94 8.57
CA LYS A 58 -27.59 13.52 7.86
C LYS A 58 -28.37 12.52 7.04
N VAL A 59 -27.85 11.30 6.89
CA VAL A 59 -28.43 10.24 6.07
C VAL A 59 -28.63 9.02 6.96
N GLU A 60 -29.84 8.47 6.95
CA GLU A 60 -30.10 7.19 7.61
C GLU A 60 -29.41 6.08 6.83
N ILE A 61 -28.57 5.30 7.52
CA ILE A 61 -27.81 4.20 6.94
C ILE A 61 -28.46 2.90 7.43
N ASP A 62 -28.78 2.00 6.50
CA ASP A 62 -29.06 0.61 6.84
C ASP A 62 -27.72 -0.11 7.06
N ASP A 63 -27.34 -0.22 8.33
CA ASP A 63 -26.10 -0.84 8.74
C ASP A 63 -25.95 -2.28 8.21
N ALA A 64 -27.04 -3.05 8.15
CA ALA A 64 -26.98 -4.45 7.73
C ALA A 64 -26.67 -4.54 6.24
N ALA A 65 -27.36 -3.73 5.44
CA ALA A 65 -27.10 -3.63 4.00
C ALA A 65 -25.69 -3.08 3.70
N ALA A 66 -25.20 -2.11 4.49
CA ALA A 66 -23.87 -1.55 4.33
C ALA A 66 -22.77 -2.60 4.59
N ILE A 67 -22.89 -3.36 5.68
CA ILE A 67 -21.93 -4.42 6.03
C ILE A 67 -21.96 -5.55 4.99
N GLU A 68 -23.15 -5.98 4.56
CA GLU A 68 -23.31 -7.00 3.52
C GLU A 68 -22.68 -6.56 2.20
N TRP A 69 -22.94 -5.32 1.77
CA TRP A 69 -22.34 -4.76 0.57
C TRP A 69 -20.80 -4.74 0.65
N ILE A 70 -20.24 -4.37 1.79
CA ILE A 70 -18.78 -4.36 1.99
C ILE A 70 -18.21 -5.77 1.90
N ARG A 71 -18.86 -6.74 2.54
CA ARG A 71 -18.46 -8.14 2.47
C ARG A 71 -18.47 -8.66 1.03
N ASP A 72 -19.54 -8.40 0.28
CA ASP A 72 -19.67 -8.79 -1.13
C ASP A 72 -18.58 -8.17 -2.01
N LYS A 73 -18.23 -6.90 -1.78
CA LYS A 73 -17.22 -6.19 -2.56
C LYS A 73 -15.79 -6.54 -2.18
N THR A 74 -15.58 -7.07 -0.99
CA THR A 74 -14.25 -7.42 -0.48
C THR A 74 -13.97 -8.91 -0.48
N ALA A 75 -14.95 -9.75 -0.80
CA ALA A 75 -14.83 -11.22 -0.83
C ALA A 75 -13.68 -11.74 -1.73
N ALA A 76 -13.37 -11.04 -2.83
CA ALA A 76 -12.26 -11.42 -3.71
C ALA A 76 -10.87 -11.15 -3.11
N TYR A 77 -10.80 -10.40 -2.01
CA TYR A 77 -9.55 -9.95 -1.38
C TYR A 77 -9.36 -10.51 0.04
N SER A 78 -10.31 -11.31 0.56
CA SER A 78 -10.13 -12.02 1.84
C SER A 78 -9.39 -13.33 1.59
N GLU A 79 -8.20 -13.49 2.19
CA GLU A 79 -7.42 -14.73 2.09
C GLU A 79 -8.09 -15.92 2.81
N ASP A 80 -8.95 -15.65 3.80
CA ASP A 80 -9.76 -16.65 4.51
C ASP A 80 -11.21 -16.16 4.61
N SER A 81 -12.15 -16.96 4.11
CA SER A 81 -13.59 -16.63 4.12
C SER A 81 -14.21 -16.59 5.52
N SER A 82 -13.45 -17.00 6.55
CA SER A 82 -13.89 -17.04 7.94
C SER A 82 -13.54 -15.78 8.74
N GLU A 83 -12.59 -14.97 8.29
CA GLU A 83 -12.25 -13.67 8.88
C GLU A 83 -12.81 -12.55 8.00
N GLY A 84 -13.67 -11.69 8.55
CA GLY A 84 -14.21 -10.53 7.84
C GLY A 84 -13.08 -9.63 7.31
N SER A 85 -13.32 -8.96 6.18
CA SER A 85 -12.27 -8.11 5.60
C SER A 85 -11.93 -6.93 6.51
N ALA A 86 -10.72 -6.36 6.36
CA ALA A 86 -10.34 -5.15 7.08
C ALA A 86 -11.34 -3.99 6.86
N ALA A 87 -11.96 -3.92 5.68
CA ALA A 87 -13.00 -2.94 5.37
C ALA A 87 -14.29 -3.18 6.19
N GLU A 88 -14.63 -4.44 6.46
CA GLU A 88 -15.77 -4.80 7.31
C GLU A 88 -15.55 -4.31 8.74
N GLY A 89 -14.35 -4.52 9.31
CA GLY A 89 -14.00 -4.02 10.65
C GLY A 89 -14.03 -2.49 10.75
N ILE A 90 -13.50 -1.78 9.75
CA ILE A 90 -13.56 -0.31 9.70
C ILE A 90 -15.01 0.18 9.65
N ALA A 91 -15.86 -0.44 8.84
CA ALA A 91 -17.26 -0.05 8.74
C ALA A 91 -18.04 -0.29 10.03
N GLN A 92 -17.81 -1.42 10.73
CA GLN A 92 -18.42 -1.67 12.03
C GLN A 92 -18.02 -0.60 13.07
N SER A 93 -16.74 -0.20 13.09
CA SER A 93 -16.25 0.88 13.94
C SER A 93 -16.91 2.23 13.62
N LEU A 94 -17.01 2.59 12.34
CA LEU A 94 -17.63 3.85 11.89
C LEU A 94 -19.13 3.94 12.20
N LEU A 95 -19.83 2.80 12.20
CA LEU A 95 -21.25 2.70 12.55
C LEU A 95 -21.48 2.63 14.07
N GLY A 96 -20.42 2.73 14.88
CA GLY A 96 -20.52 2.71 16.35
C GLY A 96 -20.88 1.33 16.93
N LYS A 97 -20.65 0.25 16.16
CA LYS A 97 -20.81 -1.13 16.61
C LYS A 97 -19.44 -1.69 17.01
N GLU A 98 -18.93 -1.23 18.15
CA GLU A 98 -17.81 -1.94 18.79
C GLU A 98 -18.30 -3.31 19.28
N VAL A 99 -17.49 -4.36 19.05
CA VAL A 99 -17.64 -5.68 19.68
C VAL A 99 -16.76 -5.72 20.93
#